data_AF-A0A1V5TKY9-F1
#
_entry.id   AF-A0A1V5TKY9-F1
#
_cell.length_a   1.000
_cell.length_b   1.000
_cell.length_c   1.000
_cell.angle_alpha   90.00
_cell.angle_beta   90.00
_cell.angle_gamma   90.00
#
_symmetry.space_group_name_H-M   'P 1'
#
loop_
_entity.id
_entity.type
_entity.pdbx_description
1 polymer ?
#
loop_
_entity_poly.entity_id
_entity_poly.type
_entity_poly.pdbx_seq_one_letter_code
_entity_poly.pdbx_strand_id
1 'polypeptide(L)'
;MKFINKILKFLPARILLLLISVSLIFHPNCSGSRIERISESPEQFNIMKSSENLPYIKLHMKNGDVYVLEKWEINSKKDSVKGIGKLFNPQRELIAENNYKLPMKEIVLAETNQIGASMGGALTAITVISGIVTVICLANPKACFGSCPTFYTFNGNDYIVQAEGFSSSILPSLEEKDIDALYRIKPNSRNFSIQLRNEAYETHIIRSANLLALQKSDEGRVFSTQDGKFLQATYLREPNSIIASEGDISEKLCSFDGIERFSVADSNNLAERETIEIDFQIKESKDVGIVIAARQTLLTTFLFYQTLSYLGSSAGEWLANVERSGTQFKSLLENPRSVLGNIDVLMQNKNGEWEKVGEVGETGPIATEIKIVPLNKNMYQASENSSAKVKLKMAKGLWRIDYLAIADIGNEVEPIIISPSSATPSSFYNSNVVESLINPDSVLITYPGNEYFLNYILPEDYNNYELFLESQGYYLEWMRNEWLGEENPDKVFQMLFNPQQYYKDLAPQFKKNEAEMEETFWSSKYVLP
;
A
#
# COMPACT_ATOMS: atom_id res chain seq x y z
N MET A 1 34.79 40.82 -34.07
CA MET A 1 34.40 41.23 -32.69
C MET A 1 33.79 42.62 -32.57
N LYS A 2 34.34 43.70 -33.17
CA LYS A 2 33.77 45.06 -33.03
C LYS A 2 32.41 45.29 -33.73
N PHE A 3 32.07 44.51 -34.75
CA PHE A 3 30.81 44.64 -35.48
C PHE A 3 29.61 43.99 -34.75
N ILE A 4 29.86 42.86 -34.07
CA ILE A 4 28.84 42.10 -33.32
C ILE A 4 28.37 42.87 -32.08
N ASN A 5 29.29 43.54 -31.37
CA ASN A 5 28.95 44.36 -30.20
C ASN A 5 28.09 45.60 -30.53
N LYS A 6 28.03 46.02 -31.80
CA LYS A 6 27.21 47.17 -32.22
C LYS A 6 25.76 46.78 -32.49
N ILE A 7 25.53 45.53 -32.94
CA ILE A 7 24.19 44.98 -33.20
C ILE A 7 23.50 44.60 -31.88
N LEU A 8 24.24 44.05 -30.91
CA LEU A 8 23.71 43.65 -29.59
C LEU A 8 23.20 44.82 -28.72
N LYS A 9 23.62 46.07 -29.00
CA LYS A 9 23.16 47.26 -28.25
C LYS A 9 21.81 47.83 -28.72
N PHE A 10 21.30 47.40 -29.88
CA PHE A 10 20.06 47.92 -30.47
C PHE A 10 18.92 46.89 -30.53
N LEU A 11 19.14 45.65 -30.08
CA LEU A 11 18.06 44.68 -29.96
C LEU A 11 17.34 44.83 -28.62
N PRO A 12 16.02 45.08 -28.59
CA PRO A 12 15.25 45.07 -27.35
C PRO A 12 15.32 43.69 -26.70
N ALA A 13 15.43 43.65 -25.36
CA ALA A 13 15.66 42.43 -24.57
C ALA A 13 14.69 41.28 -24.90
N ARG A 14 13.46 41.60 -25.34
CA ARG A 14 12.46 40.62 -25.78
C ARG A 14 12.86 39.86 -27.05
N ILE A 15 13.55 40.48 -28.00
CA ILE A 15 14.02 39.82 -29.24
C ILE A 15 15.24 38.96 -28.93
N LEU A 16 16.10 39.38 -28.00
CA LEU A 16 17.22 38.56 -27.54
C LEU A 16 16.73 37.29 -26.82
N LEU A 17 15.72 37.42 -25.96
CA LEU A 17 15.05 36.29 -25.31
C LEU A 17 14.37 35.37 -26.33
N LEU A 18 13.71 35.92 -27.35
CA LEU A 18 13.08 35.15 -28.42
C LEU A 18 14.10 34.38 -29.27
N LEU A 19 15.27 34.99 -29.55
CA LEU A 19 16.35 34.33 -30.30
C LEU A 19 17.05 33.26 -29.46
N ILE A 20 17.18 33.46 -28.14
CA ILE A 20 17.71 32.45 -27.21
C ILE A 20 16.75 31.27 -27.10
N SER A 21 15.45 31.51 -26.95
CA SER A 21 14.45 30.43 -26.90
C SER A 21 14.32 29.70 -28.24
N VAL A 22 14.39 30.41 -29.37
CA VAL A 22 14.50 29.79 -30.70
C VAL A 22 15.79 28.96 -30.81
N SER A 23 16.94 29.44 -30.32
CA SER A 23 18.19 28.66 -30.35
C SER A 23 18.15 27.40 -29.47
N LEU A 24 17.41 27.43 -28.34
CA LEU A 24 17.16 26.28 -27.47
C LEU A 24 16.20 25.27 -28.12
N ILE A 25 15.28 25.72 -28.98
CA ILE A 25 14.36 24.87 -29.74
C ILE A 25 15.05 24.21 -30.96
N PHE A 26 16.04 24.89 -31.57
CA PHE A 26 16.70 24.43 -32.81
C PHE A 26 18.10 23.79 -32.64
N HIS A 27 18.58 23.59 -31.40
CA HIS A 27 19.79 22.79 -31.12
C HIS A 27 19.44 21.48 -30.38
N PRO A 28 18.98 20.42 -31.08
CA PRO A 28 18.75 19.11 -30.46
C PRO A 28 20.04 18.27 -30.34
N ASN A 29 21.21 18.90 -30.20
CA ASN A 29 22.50 18.19 -30.17
C ASN A 29 23.11 18.05 -28.77
N CYS A 30 22.26 18.01 -27.74
CA CYS A 30 22.53 17.17 -26.58
C CYS A 30 21.63 15.94 -26.67
N SER A 31 21.86 15.10 -27.69
CA SER A 31 21.39 13.72 -27.66
C SER A 31 22.21 12.99 -26.60
N GLY A 32 21.80 13.09 -25.34
CA GLY A 32 22.10 12.03 -24.39
C GLY A 32 21.67 10.73 -25.04
N SER A 33 22.50 9.69 -24.99
CA SER A 33 22.16 8.36 -25.46
C SER A 33 20.81 7.97 -24.88
N ARG A 34 19.74 8.10 -25.66
CA ARG A 34 18.40 7.71 -25.24
C ARG A 34 18.41 6.20 -25.27
N ILE A 35 18.19 5.59 -24.11
CA ILE A 35 17.97 4.15 -24.02
C ILE A 35 16.64 3.88 -24.73
N GLU A 36 16.71 3.26 -25.89
CA GLU A 36 15.53 2.78 -26.60
C GLU A 36 15.14 1.42 -26.00
N ARG A 37 13.96 1.36 -25.37
CA ARG A 37 13.42 0.12 -24.80
C ARG A 37 12.51 -0.53 -25.82
N ILE A 38 12.84 -1.75 -26.21
CA ILE A 38 12.01 -2.59 -27.08
C ILE A 38 11.47 -3.73 -26.22
N SER A 39 10.14 -3.85 -26.14
CA SER A 39 9.45 -4.96 -25.49
C SER A 39 8.85 -5.86 -26.56
N GLU A 40 9.20 -7.15 -26.54
CA GLU A 40 8.72 -8.16 -27.48
C GLU A 40 8.03 -9.29 -26.72
N SER A 41 6.99 -9.88 -27.30
CA SER A 41 6.38 -11.08 -26.71
C SER A 41 7.35 -12.27 -26.79
N PRO A 42 7.28 -13.28 -25.90
CA PRO A 42 8.14 -14.47 -25.94
C PRO A 42 8.11 -15.24 -27.27
N GLU A 43 7.05 -15.08 -28.05
CA GLU A 43 6.88 -15.67 -29.38
C GLU A 43 7.65 -14.92 -30.46
N GLN A 44 7.84 -13.62 -30.27
CA GLN A 44 8.58 -12.71 -31.17
C GLN A 44 10.08 -12.75 -30.90
N PHE A 45 10.49 -13.15 -29.69
CA PHE A 45 11.88 -13.34 -29.32
C PHE A 45 12.47 -14.64 -29.92
N ASN A 46 13.12 -14.51 -31.08
CA ASN A 46 13.68 -15.65 -31.82
C ASN A 46 15.10 -16.08 -31.39
N ILE A 47 15.67 -15.42 -30.38
CA ILE A 47 17.04 -15.70 -29.93
C ILE A 47 17.02 -16.90 -28.96
N MET A 48 17.47 -18.04 -29.44
CA MET A 48 17.49 -19.29 -28.66
C MET A 48 18.83 -19.56 -27.95
N LYS A 49 19.88 -18.77 -28.19
CA LYS A 49 21.21 -18.99 -27.59
C LYS A 49 22.04 -17.71 -27.57
N SER A 50 23.06 -17.69 -26.71
CA SER A 50 24.06 -16.63 -26.64
C SER A 50 24.76 -16.40 -27.98
N SER A 51 25.14 -15.15 -28.25
CA SER A 51 25.94 -14.75 -29.42
C SER A 51 26.95 -13.67 -29.01
N GLU A 52 27.86 -13.29 -29.89
CA GLU A 52 28.83 -12.21 -29.60
C GLU A 52 28.14 -10.89 -29.21
N ASN A 53 27.00 -10.58 -29.82
CA ASN A 53 26.22 -9.39 -29.52
C ASN A 53 25.33 -9.54 -28.29
N LEU A 54 25.14 -10.77 -27.79
CA LEU A 54 24.29 -11.11 -26.64
C LEU A 54 25.03 -12.13 -25.76
N PRO A 55 26.14 -11.72 -25.12
CA PRO A 55 27.06 -12.66 -24.49
C PRO A 55 26.51 -13.28 -23.20
N TYR A 56 25.59 -12.60 -22.51
CA TYR A 56 25.00 -13.05 -21.26
C TYR A 56 23.48 -12.89 -21.26
N ILE A 57 22.79 -13.63 -20.40
CA ILE A 57 21.38 -13.46 -20.05
C ILE A 57 21.27 -13.48 -18.52
N LYS A 58 20.57 -12.51 -17.96
CA LYS A 58 20.19 -12.44 -16.55
C LYS A 58 18.79 -13.02 -16.42
N LEU A 59 18.60 -14.01 -15.56
CA LEU A 59 17.33 -14.66 -15.33
C LEU A 59 16.92 -14.41 -13.89
N HIS A 60 15.88 -13.61 -13.72
CA HIS A 60 15.26 -13.30 -12.44
C HIS A 60 14.19 -14.34 -12.17
N MET A 61 14.30 -14.98 -11.02
CA MET A 61 13.47 -16.11 -10.64
C MET A 61 12.31 -15.67 -9.75
N LYS A 62 11.28 -16.51 -9.61
CA LYS A 62 10.12 -16.26 -8.74
C LYS A 62 10.48 -16.03 -7.26
N ASN A 63 11.56 -16.66 -6.80
CA ASN A 63 12.05 -16.51 -5.44
C ASN A 63 12.96 -15.28 -5.24
N GLY A 64 13.14 -14.42 -6.26
CA GLY A 64 13.96 -13.21 -6.19
C GLY A 64 15.43 -13.39 -6.57
N ASP A 65 15.91 -14.63 -6.73
CA ASP A 65 17.26 -14.94 -7.18
C ASP A 65 17.51 -14.45 -8.61
N VAL A 66 18.77 -14.14 -8.92
CA VAL A 66 19.19 -13.75 -10.26
C VAL A 66 20.35 -14.63 -10.73
N TYR A 67 20.16 -15.28 -11.87
CA TYR A 67 21.19 -16.03 -12.56
C TYR A 67 21.73 -15.21 -13.72
N VAL A 68 23.00 -14.83 -13.69
CA VAL A 68 23.69 -14.18 -14.81
C VAL A 68 24.47 -15.25 -15.56
N LEU A 69 23.89 -15.75 -16.65
CA LEU A 69 24.40 -16.86 -17.44
C LEU A 69 25.09 -16.38 -18.72
N GLU A 70 26.31 -16.85 -18.94
CA GLU A 70 27.02 -16.83 -20.20
C GLU A 70 26.85 -18.17 -20.93
N LYS A 71 27.18 -18.20 -22.23
CA LYS A 71 27.11 -19.41 -23.08
C LYS A 71 25.77 -20.13 -22.94
N TRP A 72 24.70 -19.34 -22.91
CA TRP A 72 23.38 -19.83 -22.57
C TRP A 72 22.64 -20.34 -23.80
N GLU A 73 21.72 -21.27 -23.59
CA GLU A 73 20.82 -21.80 -24.60
C GLU A 73 19.43 -22.06 -24.02
N ILE A 74 18.40 -21.71 -24.76
CA ILE A 74 17.01 -22.12 -24.53
C ILE A 74 16.82 -23.43 -25.29
N ASN A 75 16.29 -24.45 -24.62
CA ASN A 75 16.09 -25.74 -25.28
C ASN A 75 15.01 -25.66 -26.38
N SER A 76 15.00 -26.64 -27.29
CA SER A 76 14.08 -26.66 -28.45
C SER A 76 12.59 -26.68 -28.08
N LYS A 77 12.24 -27.14 -26.87
CA LYS A 77 10.88 -27.13 -26.33
C LYS A 77 10.50 -25.80 -25.65
N LYS A 78 11.44 -24.85 -25.56
CA LYS A 78 11.31 -23.57 -24.84
C LYS A 78 10.87 -23.72 -23.37
N ASP A 79 11.19 -24.84 -22.74
CA ASP A 79 10.79 -25.15 -21.36
C ASP A 79 11.92 -24.97 -20.33
N SER A 80 13.16 -24.76 -20.79
CA SER A 80 14.32 -24.57 -19.91
C SER A 80 15.44 -23.78 -20.57
N VAL A 81 16.18 -23.05 -19.74
CA VAL A 81 17.40 -22.31 -20.09
C VAL A 81 18.60 -22.98 -19.43
N LYS A 82 19.68 -23.18 -20.18
CA LYS A 82 20.96 -23.64 -19.66
C LYS A 82 22.01 -22.58 -19.87
N GLY A 83 23.04 -22.57 -19.04
CA GLY A 83 24.20 -21.71 -19.23
C GLY A 83 25.20 -21.86 -18.09
N ILE A 84 26.33 -21.17 -18.23
CA ILE A 84 27.39 -21.14 -17.23
C ILE A 84 27.37 -19.77 -16.61
N GLY A 85 27.30 -19.64 -15.30
CA GLY A 85 27.23 -18.30 -14.75
C GLY A 85 27.11 -18.24 -13.25
N LYS A 86 26.69 -17.06 -12.79
CA LYS A 86 26.66 -16.68 -11.39
C LYS A 86 25.23 -16.65 -10.88
N LEU A 87 25.00 -17.25 -9.72
CA LEU A 87 23.78 -17.13 -8.95
C LEU A 87 23.96 -16.03 -7.91
N PHE A 88 23.05 -15.07 -7.92
CA PHE A 88 22.91 -14.05 -6.91
C PHE A 88 21.63 -14.25 -6.12
N ASN A 89 21.71 -14.05 -4.80
CA ASN A 89 20.52 -14.03 -3.96
C ASN A 89 19.70 -12.74 -4.22
N PRO A 90 18.55 -12.57 -3.56
CA PRO A 90 17.72 -11.40 -3.79
C PRO A 90 18.37 -10.07 -3.39
N GLN A 91 19.32 -10.09 -2.45
CA GLN A 91 20.16 -8.96 -2.04
C GLN A 91 21.30 -8.65 -3.03
N ARG A 92 21.40 -9.40 -4.14
CA ARG A 92 22.45 -9.30 -5.17
C ARG A 92 23.84 -9.69 -4.67
N GLU A 93 23.91 -10.51 -3.64
CA GLU A 93 25.14 -11.13 -3.17
C GLU A 93 25.41 -12.40 -3.97
N LEU A 94 26.67 -12.61 -4.36
CA LEU A 94 27.08 -13.79 -5.12
C LEU A 94 27.03 -15.04 -4.23
N ILE A 95 26.18 -16.01 -4.59
CA ILE A 95 26.04 -17.28 -3.88
C ILE A 95 26.98 -18.34 -4.46
N ALA A 96 26.97 -18.50 -5.78
CA ALA A 96 27.73 -19.55 -6.45
C ALA A 96 27.98 -19.24 -7.93
N GLU A 97 28.96 -19.94 -8.51
CA GLU A 97 29.21 -19.94 -9.95
C GLU A 97 29.22 -21.40 -10.45
N ASN A 98 28.34 -21.74 -11.39
CA ASN A 98 28.16 -23.11 -11.85
C ASN A 98 27.52 -23.19 -13.25
N ASN A 99 27.37 -24.41 -13.76
CA ASN A 99 26.52 -24.74 -14.89
C ASN A 99 25.08 -24.92 -14.39
N TYR A 100 24.18 -24.10 -14.88
CA TYR A 100 22.77 -24.12 -14.49
C TYR A 100 21.89 -24.67 -15.61
N LYS A 101 20.81 -25.35 -15.20
CA LYS A 101 19.67 -25.71 -16.05
C LYS A 101 18.41 -25.29 -15.30
N LEU A 102 17.79 -24.22 -15.76
CA LEU A 102 16.67 -23.58 -15.09
C LEU A 102 15.39 -23.82 -15.87
N PRO A 103 14.30 -24.28 -15.22
CA PRO A 103 13.00 -24.39 -15.86
C PRO A 103 12.41 -23.01 -16.17
N MET A 104 11.89 -22.83 -17.39
CA MET A 104 11.34 -21.55 -17.87
C MET A 104 10.20 -21.04 -16.98
N LYS A 105 9.39 -21.95 -16.43
CA LYS A 105 8.26 -21.63 -15.54
C LYS A 105 8.65 -20.96 -14.21
N GLU A 106 9.91 -21.03 -13.82
CA GLU A 106 10.42 -20.40 -12.59
C GLU A 106 11.07 -19.04 -12.86
N ILE A 107 11.25 -18.68 -14.14
CA ILE A 107 11.82 -17.41 -14.57
C ILE A 107 10.67 -16.39 -14.66
N VAL A 108 10.79 -15.30 -13.91
CA VAL A 108 9.88 -14.15 -13.95
C VAL A 108 10.36 -13.14 -14.98
N LEU A 109 11.66 -12.88 -15.02
CA LEU A 109 12.23 -11.87 -15.89
C LEU A 109 13.52 -12.38 -16.57
N ALA A 110 13.65 -12.22 -17.89
CA ALA A 110 14.92 -12.46 -18.59
C ALA A 110 15.47 -11.15 -19.17
N GLU A 111 16.68 -10.78 -18.78
CA GLU A 111 17.38 -9.58 -19.23
C GLU A 111 18.64 -9.92 -20.03
N THR A 112 18.92 -9.21 -21.10
CA THR A 112 20.18 -9.35 -21.84
C THR A 112 20.56 -8.01 -22.45
N ASN A 113 21.84 -7.80 -22.73
CA ASN A 113 22.29 -6.55 -23.32
C ASN A 113 22.85 -6.77 -24.73
N GLN A 114 22.36 -5.99 -25.69
CA GLN A 114 23.02 -5.86 -26.99
C GLN A 114 24.09 -4.77 -26.91
N ILE A 115 25.35 -5.16 -27.10
CA ILE A 115 26.45 -4.20 -27.26
C ILE A 115 26.56 -3.88 -28.75
N GLY A 116 25.81 -2.86 -29.20
CA GLY A 116 26.06 -2.24 -30.50
C GLY A 116 27.38 -1.46 -30.49
N ALA A 117 27.99 -1.27 -31.67
CA ALA A 117 29.24 -0.53 -31.84
C ALA A 117 29.16 0.99 -31.56
N SER A 118 28.08 1.47 -30.93
CA SER A 118 27.99 2.81 -30.35
C SER A 118 28.00 2.68 -28.82
N MET A 119 28.81 3.51 -28.14
CA MET A 119 28.89 3.49 -26.67
C MET A 119 27.53 3.77 -26.05
N GLY A 120 26.85 2.71 -25.61
CA GLY A 120 25.53 2.78 -24.99
C GLY A 120 24.90 1.39 -24.98
N GLY A 121 25.28 0.58 -23.99
CA GLY A 121 24.75 -0.78 -23.84
C GLY A 121 23.24 -0.76 -23.63
N ALA A 122 22.51 -1.46 -24.49
CA ALA A 122 21.06 -1.65 -24.35
C ALA A 122 20.77 -2.65 -23.22
N LEU A 123 19.79 -2.39 -22.36
CA LEU A 123 19.22 -3.38 -21.41
C LEU A 123 17.88 -3.89 -21.98
N THR A 124 17.74 -5.19 -22.15
CA THR A 124 16.46 -5.88 -22.46
C THR A 124 15.90 -6.47 -21.17
N ALA A 125 14.59 -6.46 -20.93
CA ALA A 125 13.94 -7.08 -19.78
C ALA A 125 12.61 -7.73 -20.25
N ILE A 126 12.42 -9.04 -20.07
CA ILE A 126 11.26 -9.83 -20.52
C ILE A 126 10.47 -10.38 -19.32
N THR A 127 9.27 -9.88 -19.03
CA THR A 127 8.39 -10.40 -17.95
C THR A 127 7.58 -11.61 -18.42
N VAL A 128 7.62 -12.73 -17.69
CA VAL A 128 6.75 -13.92 -17.88
C VAL A 128 5.81 -14.04 -16.68
N ILE A 129 4.52 -13.79 -16.93
CA ILE A 129 3.44 -13.95 -15.96
C ILE A 129 3.14 -15.45 -15.80
N SER A 130 3.17 -15.96 -14.57
CA SER A 130 2.82 -17.36 -14.30
C SER A 130 1.33 -17.63 -14.52
N GLY A 131 1.04 -18.50 -15.48
CA GLY A 131 -0.26 -18.73 -16.12
C GLY A 131 -1.41 -19.34 -15.32
N ILE A 132 -1.46 -19.26 -13.99
CA ILE A 132 -2.59 -19.85 -13.21
C ILE A 132 -3.56 -18.80 -12.64
N VAL A 133 -3.16 -17.53 -12.52
CA VAL A 133 -4.04 -16.42 -12.05
C VAL A 133 -4.58 -15.55 -13.21
N THR A 134 -4.33 -15.97 -14.44
CA THR A 134 -4.24 -15.04 -15.58
C THR A 134 -5.59 -14.66 -16.22
N VAL A 135 -6.63 -15.50 -16.23
CA VAL A 135 -7.83 -15.16 -17.04
C VAL A 135 -8.67 -14.04 -16.43
N ILE A 136 -8.91 -14.07 -15.12
CA ILE A 136 -9.72 -13.04 -14.42
C ILE A 136 -8.93 -11.74 -14.31
N CYS A 137 -7.63 -11.80 -13.99
CA CYS A 137 -6.78 -10.61 -13.91
C CYS A 137 -6.39 -10.00 -15.25
N LEU A 138 -6.47 -10.74 -16.36
CA LEU A 138 -6.39 -10.14 -17.70
C LEU A 138 -7.64 -9.31 -18.03
N ALA A 139 -8.81 -9.70 -17.53
CA ALA A 139 -10.06 -8.98 -17.78
C ALA A 139 -10.18 -7.72 -16.92
N ASN A 140 -9.70 -7.74 -15.67
CA ASN A 140 -9.71 -6.59 -14.77
C ASN A 140 -8.41 -6.49 -13.95
N PRO A 141 -7.28 -6.07 -14.55
CA PRO A 141 -5.96 -6.07 -13.92
C PRO A 141 -5.83 -5.11 -12.73
N LYS A 142 -6.77 -4.18 -12.58
CA LYS A 142 -6.81 -3.16 -11.51
C LYS A 142 -7.67 -3.57 -10.32
N ALA A 143 -8.46 -4.63 -10.49
CA ALA A 143 -9.15 -5.27 -9.38
C ALA A 143 -8.31 -6.41 -8.77
N CYS A 144 -7.15 -6.74 -9.35
CA CYS A 144 -6.31 -7.83 -8.88
C CYS A 144 -5.14 -7.37 -8.01
N PHE A 145 -4.90 -8.17 -6.96
CA PHE A 145 -3.85 -8.03 -5.95
C PHE A 145 -4.05 -6.81 -5.04
N GLY A 146 -4.06 -7.03 -3.73
CA GLY A 146 -3.85 -5.96 -2.75
C GLY A 146 -2.37 -5.68 -2.65
N SER A 147 -2.00 -4.43 -2.38
CA SER A 147 -0.62 -4.07 -2.06
C SER A 147 -0.39 -4.17 -0.55
N CYS A 148 0.88 -4.10 -0.13
CA CYS A 148 1.42 -4.16 1.24
C CYS A 148 1.50 -5.55 1.91
N PRO A 149 2.38 -5.73 2.92
CA PRO A 149 2.44 -6.96 3.71
C PRO A 149 1.19 -7.19 4.54
N THR A 150 0.67 -8.42 4.47
CA THR A 150 -0.46 -8.84 5.27
C THR A 150 0.00 -9.72 6.44
N PHE A 151 -0.61 -9.47 7.60
CA PHE A 151 -0.30 -10.19 8.84
C PHE A 151 -1.53 -10.91 9.35
N TYR A 152 -1.34 -12.20 9.63
CA TYR A 152 -2.39 -13.11 10.06
C TYR A 152 -2.08 -13.66 11.44
N THR A 153 -3.14 -13.97 12.17
CA THR A 153 -3.03 -14.63 13.48
C THR A 153 -4.08 -15.73 13.59
N PHE A 154 -3.73 -16.77 14.34
CA PHE A 154 -4.63 -17.89 14.57
C PHE A 154 -5.67 -17.55 15.64
N ASN A 155 -6.96 -17.65 15.29
CA ASN A 155 -8.06 -17.36 16.23
C ASN A 155 -8.58 -18.58 16.99
N GLY A 156 -7.99 -19.76 16.77
CA GLY A 156 -8.45 -21.05 17.31
C GLY A 156 -9.01 -22.01 16.26
N ASN A 157 -9.52 -21.48 15.14
CA ASN A 157 -10.04 -22.25 14.02
C ASN A 157 -9.19 -22.04 12.76
N ASP A 158 -8.99 -20.77 12.37
CA ASP A 158 -8.32 -20.37 11.13
C ASP A 158 -7.35 -19.20 11.37
N TYR A 159 -6.48 -18.94 10.38
CA TYR A 159 -5.68 -17.73 10.32
C TYR A 159 -6.50 -16.61 9.71
N ILE A 160 -6.76 -15.57 10.50
CA ILE A 160 -7.48 -14.39 10.06
C ILE A 160 -6.51 -13.23 9.89
N VAL A 161 -6.71 -12.44 8.83
CA VAL A 161 -5.97 -11.20 8.64
C VAL A 161 -6.31 -10.26 9.80
N GLN A 162 -5.30 -9.66 10.40
CA GLN A 162 -5.46 -8.70 11.50
C GLN A 162 -4.85 -7.33 11.19
N ALA A 163 -3.89 -7.29 10.27
CA ALA A 163 -3.14 -6.08 10.00
C ALA A 163 -2.65 -6.06 8.55
N GLU A 164 -2.50 -4.87 8.00
CA GLU A 164 -1.96 -4.60 6.66
C GLU A 164 -0.88 -3.51 6.77
N GLY A 165 0.38 -3.91 6.76
CA GLY A 165 1.46 -3.02 7.19
C GLY A 165 1.80 -1.95 6.17
N PHE A 166 1.87 -0.70 6.61
CA PHE A 166 2.41 0.46 5.89
C PHE A 166 1.86 0.64 4.47
N SER A 167 0.53 0.55 4.35
CA SER A 167 -0.23 0.61 3.08
C SER A 167 0.02 1.86 2.20
N SER A 168 0.59 2.93 2.75
CA SER A 168 0.90 4.17 2.01
C SER A 168 2.39 4.30 1.62
N SER A 169 3.26 3.43 2.13
CA SER A 169 4.72 3.49 2.00
C SER A 169 5.20 2.80 0.72
N ILE A 170 4.85 3.38 -0.44
CA ILE A 170 5.16 2.82 -1.76
C ILE A 170 6.59 3.10 -2.25
N LEU A 171 7.41 3.73 -1.42
CA LEU A 171 8.75 4.21 -1.75
C LEU A 171 9.62 4.35 -0.49
N PRO A 172 10.96 4.27 -0.61
CA PRO A 172 11.87 4.48 0.53
C PRO A 172 11.68 5.83 1.22
N SER A 173 11.50 6.92 0.46
CA SER A 173 11.27 8.24 1.07
C SER A 173 9.92 8.36 1.78
N LEU A 174 8.98 7.43 1.51
CA LEU A 174 7.65 7.36 2.13
C LEU A 174 7.56 6.28 3.22
N GLU A 175 8.69 5.71 3.63
CA GLU A 175 8.74 4.74 4.72
C GLU A 175 8.17 5.33 6.01
N GLU A 176 7.17 4.68 6.57
CA GLU A 176 6.50 5.09 7.80
C GLU A 176 6.28 3.88 8.72
N LYS A 177 6.00 4.17 9.99
CA LYS A 177 5.53 3.17 10.95
C LYS A 177 4.03 3.06 10.84
N ASP A 178 3.54 1.84 10.83
CA ASP A 178 2.13 1.52 10.87
C ASP A 178 1.80 0.76 12.16
N ILE A 179 0.64 1.06 12.75
CA ILE A 179 0.21 0.50 14.02
C ILE A 179 -1.20 -0.04 13.84
N ASP A 180 -1.29 -1.37 13.80
CA ASP A 180 -2.54 -2.09 13.61
C ASP A 180 -3.00 -2.75 14.91
N ALA A 181 -4.28 -2.58 15.27
CA ALA A 181 -4.84 -3.24 16.43
C ALA A 181 -5.09 -4.75 16.16
N LEU A 182 -4.55 -5.64 16.99
CA LEU A 182 -4.85 -7.08 16.92
C LEU A 182 -6.14 -7.42 17.70
N TYR A 183 -7.19 -6.63 17.47
CA TYR A 183 -8.36 -6.52 18.35
C TYR A 183 -9.15 -7.81 18.54
N ARG A 184 -9.17 -8.69 17.53
CA ARG A 184 -9.95 -9.94 17.58
C ARG A 184 -9.20 -11.07 18.27
N ILE A 185 -7.98 -10.84 18.73
CA ILE A 185 -7.09 -11.88 19.22
C ILE A 185 -7.05 -11.94 20.73
N LYS A 186 -7.18 -13.16 21.23
CA LYS A 186 -7.03 -13.50 22.65
C LYS A 186 -5.89 -14.51 22.77
N PRO A 187 -4.67 -14.07 23.11
CA PRO A 187 -3.56 -14.99 23.30
C PRO A 187 -3.94 -16.05 24.34
N ASN A 188 -3.66 -17.32 24.06
CA ASN A 188 -3.91 -18.43 24.97
C ASN A 188 -2.63 -18.92 25.68
N SER A 189 -1.48 -18.39 25.29
CA SER A 189 -0.17 -18.71 25.85
C SER A 189 0.77 -17.52 25.66
N ARG A 190 1.91 -17.55 26.34
CA ARG A 190 2.99 -16.56 26.15
C ARG A 190 3.65 -16.65 24.79
N ASN A 191 3.67 -17.83 24.17
CA ASN A 191 4.20 -18.01 22.83
C ASN A 191 3.12 -17.56 21.84
N PHE A 192 3.38 -16.46 21.17
CA PHE A 192 2.45 -15.87 20.22
C PHE A 192 3.07 -15.86 18.84
N SER A 193 2.29 -16.19 17.80
CA SER A 193 2.78 -16.26 16.43
C SER A 193 1.94 -15.40 15.51
N ILE A 194 2.60 -14.66 14.64
CA ILE A 194 2.02 -13.88 13.55
C ILE A 194 2.58 -14.41 12.24
N GLN A 195 1.72 -14.67 11.26
CA GLN A 195 2.11 -15.06 9.92
C GLN A 195 2.15 -13.82 9.01
N LEU A 196 3.36 -13.45 8.56
CA LEU A 196 3.64 -12.41 7.58
C LEU A 196 3.61 -13.01 6.18
N ARG A 197 2.91 -12.37 5.23
CA ARG A 197 2.77 -12.86 3.86
C ARG A 197 2.97 -11.74 2.85
N ASN A 198 3.56 -12.11 1.71
CA ASN A 198 3.56 -11.29 0.50
C ASN A 198 2.62 -11.93 -0.53
N GLU A 199 1.42 -11.36 -0.64
CA GLU A 199 0.34 -11.87 -1.47
C GLU A 199 0.12 -11.04 -2.76
N ALA A 200 1.02 -10.11 -3.03
CA ALA A 200 0.92 -9.13 -4.11
C ALA A 200 2.07 -9.26 -5.11
N TYR A 201 2.00 -8.54 -6.23
CA TYR A 201 3.14 -8.35 -7.13
C TYR A 201 3.99 -7.16 -6.71
N GLU A 202 4.65 -7.29 -5.58
CA GLU A 202 5.50 -6.24 -5.04
C GLU A 202 6.70 -6.81 -4.28
N THR A 203 7.71 -5.97 -4.07
CA THR A 203 8.82 -6.28 -3.18
C THR A 203 8.59 -5.58 -1.85
N HIS A 204 8.54 -6.30 -0.73
CA HIS A 204 8.52 -5.67 0.60
C HIS A 204 9.94 -5.45 1.09
N ILE A 205 10.16 -4.30 1.71
CA ILE A 205 11.36 -3.97 2.48
C ILE A 205 10.89 -3.65 3.89
N ILE A 206 11.02 -4.62 4.79
CA ILE A 206 10.50 -4.56 6.16
C ILE A 206 11.67 -4.31 7.10
N ARG A 207 11.64 -3.21 7.85
CA ARG A 207 12.64 -2.89 8.89
C ARG A 207 12.32 -3.55 10.21
N SER A 208 11.06 -3.53 10.62
CA SER A 208 10.63 -4.08 11.89
C SER A 208 9.18 -4.55 11.84
N ALA A 209 8.87 -5.52 12.69
CA ALA A 209 7.53 -6.02 12.95
C ALA A 209 7.44 -6.38 14.45
N ASN A 210 7.27 -5.36 15.29
CA ASN A 210 7.20 -5.48 16.74
C ASN A 210 5.76 -5.65 17.21
N LEU A 211 5.57 -6.35 18.32
CA LEU A 211 4.34 -6.27 19.07
C LEU A 211 4.41 -5.13 20.08
N LEU A 212 3.31 -4.39 20.22
CA LEU A 212 3.07 -3.46 21.30
C LEU A 212 2.07 -4.09 22.26
N ALA A 213 2.51 -4.38 23.49
CA ALA A 213 1.64 -4.88 24.54
C ALA A 213 1.25 -3.73 25.48
N LEU A 214 -0.03 -3.35 25.46
CA LEU A 214 -0.56 -2.23 26.24
C LEU A 214 -1.44 -2.73 27.38
N GLN A 215 -1.14 -2.29 28.60
CA GLN A 215 -1.88 -2.73 29.77
C GLN A 215 -3.31 -2.19 29.74
N LYS A 216 -4.31 -3.08 29.69
CA LYS A 216 -5.72 -2.72 29.74
C LYS A 216 -6.22 -2.66 31.19
N SER A 217 -7.29 -1.92 31.43
CA SER A 217 -8.01 -1.97 32.70
C SER A 217 -8.77 -3.30 32.85
N ASP A 218 -9.14 -3.65 34.08
CA ASP A 218 -10.02 -4.79 34.34
C ASP A 218 -11.29 -4.70 33.48
N GLU A 219 -11.59 -5.76 32.73
CA GLU A 219 -12.72 -5.85 31.79
C GLU A 219 -12.77 -4.75 30.70
N GLY A 220 -11.70 -3.98 30.52
CA GLY A 220 -11.57 -2.93 29.51
C GLY A 220 -10.74 -3.32 28.29
N ARG A 221 -10.53 -2.34 27.41
CA ARG A 221 -9.75 -2.42 26.17
C ARG A 221 -8.77 -1.25 26.11
N VAL A 222 -7.85 -1.30 25.15
CA VAL A 222 -7.01 -0.14 24.77
C VAL A 222 -7.25 0.17 23.30
N PHE A 223 -7.36 1.45 22.97
CA PHE A 223 -7.53 1.92 21.59
C PHE A 223 -6.47 2.96 21.23
N SER A 224 -6.03 2.95 19.97
CA SER A 224 -5.22 4.01 19.40
C SER A 224 -6.09 5.20 19.01
N THR A 225 -5.57 6.42 19.13
CA THR A 225 -6.12 7.63 18.54
C THR A 225 -5.47 7.88 17.18
N GLN A 226 -6.07 8.75 16.35
CA GLN A 226 -5.49 9.14 15.07
C GLN A 226 -4.09 9.79 15.20
N ASP A 227 -3.81 10.45 16.32
CA ASP A 227 -2.52 11.07 16.63
C ASP A 227 -1.51 10.10 17.31
N GLY A 228 -1.82 8.81 17.39
CA GLY A 228 -0.89 7.78 17.84
C GLY A 228 -0.78 7.62 19.36
N LYS A 229 -1.75 8.11 20.14
CA LYS A 229 -1.83 7.84 21.58
C LYS A 229 -2.63 6.59 21.85
N PHE A 230 -2.39 5.95 22.98
CA PHE A 230 -3.16 4.78 23.40
C PHE A 230 -3.96 5.09 24.66
N LEU A 231 -5.27 4.89 24.60
CA LEU A 231 -6.20 5.19 25.68
C LEU A 231 -6.86 3.91 26.17
N GLN A 232 -6.83 3.70 27.49
CA GLN A 232 -7.70 2.71 28.12
C GLN A 232 -9.16 3.13 27.93
N ALA A 233 -10.01 2.15 27.70
CA ALA A 233 -11.44 2.36 27.56
C ALA A 233 -12.24 1.25 28.22
N THR A 234 -13.34 1.63 28.86
CA THR A 234 -14.27 0.72 29.55
C THR A 234 -15.70 1.01 29.14
N TYR A 235 -16.61 0.10 29.48
CA TYR A 235 -18.05 0.25 29.27
C TYR A 235 -18.40 0.66 27.83
N LEU A 236 -17.94 -0.12 26.85
CA LEU A 236 -18.35 0.06 25.46
C LEU A 236 -19.87 -0.13 25.36
N ARG A 237 -20.52 0.86 24.75
CA ARG A 237 -21.98 0.90 24.61
C ARG A 237 -22.35 1.13 23.16
N GLU A 238 -23.35 0.39 22.72
CA GLU A 238 -23.95 0.52 21.40
C GLU A 238 -24.66 1.87 21.25
N PRO A 239 -24.75 2.41 20.02
CA PRO A 239 -25.60 3.55 19.73
C PRO A 239 -27.08 3.24 19.95
N ASN A 240 -27.89 4.25 20.29
CA ASN A 240 -29.34 4.15 20.35
C ASN A 240 -29.96 4.01 18.95
N SER A 241 -29.36 4.66 17.95
CA SER A 241 -29.79 4.61 16.56
C SER A 241 -28.66 5.01 15.63
N ILE A 242 -28.61 4.37 14.46
CA ILE A 242 -27.66 4.70 13.39
C ILE A 242 -28.44 4.82 12.08
N ILE A 243 -28.46 6.03 11.51
CA ILE A 243 -29.26 6.38 10.33
C ILE A 243 -28.36 6.86 9.21
N ALA A 244 -28.56 6.30 8.02
CA ALA A 244 -27.91 6.74 6.78
C ALA A 244 -28.96 6.97 5.68
N SER A 245 -28.50 7.22 4.45
CA SER A 245 -29.38 7.48 3.31
C SER A 245 -30.37 6.34 3.00
N GLU A 246 -29.98 5.12 3.36
CA GLU A 246 -30.71 3.87 3.19
C GLU A 246 -31.67 3.55 4.36
N GLY A 247 -31.70 4.38 5.41
CA GLY A 247 -32.50 4.17 6.62
C GLY A 247 -31.68 3.74 7.83
N ASP A 248 -32.30 2.97 8.72
CA ASP A 248 -31.64 2.41 9.91
C ASP A 248 -30.68 1.29 9.51
N ILE A 249 -29.45 1.38 9.99
CA ILE A 249 -28.35 0.44 9.70
C ILE A 249 -27.71 -0.11 10.97
N SER A 250 -28.37 0.05 12.12
CA SER A 250 -27.83 -0.32 13.44
C SER A 250 -27.40 -1.79 13.50
N GLU A 251 -28.15 -2.69 12.86
CA GLU A 251 -27.85 -4.14 12.80
C GLU A 251 -26.46 -4.46 12.22
N LYS A 252 -25.87 -3.59 11.40
CA LYS A 252 -24.56 -3.81 10.78
C LYS A 252 -23.39 -3.25 11.58
N LEU A 253 -23.64 -2.39 12.57
CA LEU A 253 -22.60 -1.54 13.15
C LEU A 253 -22.55 -1.58 14.69
N CYS A 254 -23.48 -2.29 15.34
CA CYS A 254 -23.49 -2.47 16.80
C CYS A 254 -22.55 -3.59 17.29
N SER A 255 -22.01 -4.43 16.41
CA SER A 255 -21.09 -5.52 16.76
C SER A 255 -19.91 -5.57 15.80
N PHE A 256 -18.69 -5.74 16.34
CA PHE A 256 -17.49 -5.95 15.52
C PHE A 256 -17.38 -7.42 15.11
N ASP A 257 -18.23 -7.87 14.19
CA ASP A 257 -18.35 -9.27 13.79
C ASP A 257 -17.80 -9.55 12.38
N GLY A 258 -17.49 -8.52 11.59
CA GLY A 258 -17.01 -8.65 10.20
C GLY A 258 -18.10 -8.34 9.17
N ILE A 259 -19.32 -8.04 9.60
CA ILE A 259 -20.41 -7.64 8.72
C ILE A 259 -20.35 -6.13 8.51
N GLU A 260 -19.69 -5.73 7.44
CA GLU A 260 -19.44 -4.31 7.18
C GLU A 260 -20.60 -3.61 6.45
N ARG A 261 -20.83 -2.35 6.79
CA ARG A 261 -21.57 -1.38 5.97
C ARG A 261 -20.61 -0.65 5.03
N PHE A 262 -20.99 -0.54 3.77
CA PHE A 262 -20.41 0.40 2.80
C PHE A 262 -21.50 0.83 1.81
N SER A 263 -21.28 1.95 1.11
CA SER A 263 -22.14 2.38 0.00
C SER A 263 -21.43 2.20 -1.34
N VAL A 264 -22.15 2.33 -2.45
CA VAL A 264 -21.51 2.41 -3.78
C VAL A 264 -21.06 3.85 -4.05
N ALA A 265 -19.91 4.00 -4.69
CA ALA A 265 -19.38 5.29 -5.11
C ALA A 265 -20.34 6.01 -6.06
N ASP A 266 -20.32 7.34 -6.02
CA ASP A 266 -21.14 8.14 -6.92
C ASP A 266 -20.66 8.00 -8.37
N SER A 267 -21.61 7.87 -9.29
CA SER A 267 -21.32 7.60 -10.70
C SER A 267 -20.73 8.79 -11.46
N ASN A 268 -20.83 10.01 -10.91
CA ASN A 268 -20.38 11.24 -11.55
C ASN A 268 -19.22 11.90 -10.81
N ASN A 269 -18.93 11.51 -9.56
CA ASN A 269 -17.87 12.11 -8.76
C ASN A 269 -17.40 11.20 -7.61
N LEU A 270 -16.20 10.63 -7.72
CA LEU A 270 -15.63 9.79 -6.65
C LEU A 270 -15.37 10.54 -5.34
N ALA A 271 -15.37 11.88 -5.35
CA ALA A 271 -15.21 12.70 -4.16
C ALA A 271 -16.55 13.16 -3.53
N GLU A 272 -17.69 12.66 -4.02
CA GLU A 272 -19.01 12.94 -3.44
C GLU A 272 -19.05 12.50 -1.97
N ARG A 273 -19.80 13.22 -1.13
CA ARG A 273 -19.83 12.96 0.32
C ARG A 273 -21.10 12.24 0.73
N GLU A 274 -20.97 11.33 1.70
CA GLU A 274 -22.11 10.75 2.42
C GLU A 274 -21.99 11.04 3.91
N THR A 275 -23.10 10.82 4.63
CA THR A 275 -23.14 11.01 6.08
C THR A 275 -23.89 9.88 6.79
N ILE A 276 -23.45 9.58 8.00
CA ILE A 276 -24.13 8.69 8.95
C ILE A 276 -24.45 9.50 10.20
N GLU A 277 -25.70 9.53 10.61
CA GLU A 277 -26.14 10.17 11.85
C GLU A 277 -26.30 9.10 12.94
N ILE A 278 -25.70 9.36 14.10
CA ILE A 278 -25.62 8.41 15.21
C ILE A 278 -26.09 9.12 16.47
N ASP A 279 -26.96 8.45 17.24
CA ASP A 279 -27.36 8.90 18.57
C ASP A 279 -26.75 7.97 19.62
N PHE A 280 -25.96 8.52 20.53
CA PHE A 280 -25.39 7.80 21.66
C PHE A 280 -26.02 8.24 22.97
N GLN A 281 -26.31 7.29 23.85
CA GLN A 281 -26.56 7.61 25.25
C GLN A 281 -25.23 7.84 25.98
N ILE A 282 -25.06 9.04 26.55
CA ILE A 282 -23.97 9.36 27.46
C ILE A 282 -24.49 9.16 28.88
N LYS A 283 -23.78 8.37 29.69
CA LYS A 283 -24.10 8.18 31.11
C LYS A 283 -23.31 9.18 31.98
N GLU A 284 -22.92 8.78 33.18
CA GLU A 284 -22.27 9.66 34.17
C GLU A 284 -20.81 10.01 33.85
N SER A 285 -20.18 9.33 32.89
CA SER A 285 -18.79 9.63 32.53
C SER A 285 -18.65 11.02 31.91
N LYS A 286 -17.62 11.74 32.36
CA LYS A 286 -17.23 13.05 31.83
C LYS A 286 -16.26 12.95 30.66
N ASP A 287 -15.70 11.75 30.44
CA ASP A 287 -14.62 11.49 29.50
C ASP A 287 -15.07 10.31 28.65
N VAL A 288 -15.56 10.61 27.46
CA VAL A 288 -16.05 9.60 26.52
C VAL A 288 -15.41 9.76 25.15
N GLY A 289 -15.31 8.66 24.43
CA GLY A 289 -14.83 8.63 23.06
C GLY A 289 -15.67 7.73 22.18
N ILE A 290 -15.64 7.98 20.88
CA ILE A 290 -16.29 7.16 19.88
C ILE A 290 -15.28 6.18 19.33
N VAL A 291 -15.57 4.90 19.46
CA VAL A 291 -14.81 3.82 18.85
C VAL A 291 -15.38 3.58 17.45
N ILE A 292 -14.50 3.57 16.45
CA ILE A 292 -14.84 3.37 15.05
C ILE A 292 -13.93 2.28 14.50
N ALA A 293 -14.51 1.18 14.02
CA ALA A 293 -13.78 0.16 13.25
C ALA A 293 -14.10 0.32 11.76
N ALA A 294 -13.10 0.63 10.95
CA ALA A 294 -13.26 0.87 9.53
C ALA A 294 -12.01 0.53 8.72
N ARG A 295 -12.23 0.22 7.44
CA ARG A 295 -11.19 0.14 6.40
C ARG A 295 -11.67 0.80 5.12
N GLN A 296 -10.79 0.96 4.14
CA GLN A 296 -11.21 1.46 2.84
C GLN A 296 -11.83 0.35 1.97
N THR A 297 -12.65 0.75 1.01
CA THR A 297 -13.01 -0.10 -0.12
C THR A 297 -11.85 -0.19 -1.09
N LEU A 298 -11.96 -1.07 -2.09
CA LEU A 298 -10.96 -1.19 -3.15
C LEU A 298 -10.90 0.03 -4.09
N LEU A 299 -11.67 1.10 -3.84
CA LEU A 299 -11.56 2.35 -4.58
C LEU A 299 -10.13 2.90 -4.57
N THR A 300 -9.42 2.86 -3.45
CA THR A 300 -8.03 3.36 -3.40
C THR A 300 -7.04 2.44 -4.09
N THR A 301 -7.25 1.12 -4.06
CA THR A 301 -6.50 0.18 -4.90
C THR A 301 -6.67 0.52 -6.38
N PHE A 302 -7.91 0.75 -6.82
CA PHE A 302 -8.18 1.16 -8.21
C PHE A 302 -7.46 2.46 -8.56
N LEU A 303 -7.55 3.48 -7.70
CA LEU A 303 -6.93 4.78 -7.91
C LEU A 303 -5.39 4.66 -7.99
N PHE A 304 -4.79 3.88 -7.09
CA PHE A 304 -3.35 3.66 -7.06
C PHE A 304 -2.88 2.98 -8.36
N TYR A 305 -3.49 1.87 -8.75
CA TYR A 305 -3.13 1.16 -9.98
C TYR A 305 -3.46 1.94 -11.25
N GLN A 306 -4.53 2.73 -11.25
CA GLN A 306 -4.84 3.62 -12.36
C GLN A 306 -3.77 4.69 -12.53
N THR A 307 -3.26 5.25 -11.44
CA THR A 307 -2.15 6.21 -11.47
C THR A 307 -0.88 5.58 -12.03
N LEU A 308 -0.52 4.38 -11.59
CA LEU A 308 0.62 3.64 -12.17
C LEU A 308 0.41 3.36 -13.66
N SER A 309 -0.82 3.01 -14.06
CA SER A 309 -1.17 2.81 -15.47
C SER A 309 -1.02 4.08 -16.30
N TYR A 310 -1.48 5.22 -15.79
CA TYR A 310 -1.31 6.51 -16.45
C TYR A 310 0.15 6.97 -16.50
N LEU A 311 0.98 6.62 -15.52
CA LEU A 311 2.43 6.83 -15.58
C LEU A 311 3.08 5.93 -16.64
N GLY A 312 2.59 4.70 -16.80
CA GLY A 312 3.03 3.75 -17.81
C GLY A 312 4.55 3.52 -17.77
N SER A 313 5.20 3.64 -18.92
CA SER A 313 6.65 3.43 -19.07
C SER A 313 7.51 4.40 -18.26
N SER A 314 6.96 5.56 -17.86
CA SER A 314 7.64 6.59 -17.08
C SER A 314 7.58 6.40 -15.57
N ALA A 315 6.80 5.42 -15.07
CA ALA A 315 6.58 5.21 -13.63
C ALA A 315 7.89 5.12 -12.83
N GLY A 316 8.87 4.35 -13.29
CA GLY A 316 10.16 4.23 -12.60
C GLY A 316 10.97 5.53 -12.56
N GLU A 317 10.95 6.33 -13.62
CA GLU A 317 11.62 7.65 -13.64
C GLU A 317 10.92 8.63 -12.70
N TRP A 318 9.59 8.63 -12.73
CA TRP A 318 8.76 9.47 -11.88
C TRP A 318 8.97 9.15 -10.39
N LEU A 319 8.92 7.87 -10.01
CA LEU A 319 9.19 7.40 -8.65
C LEU A 319 10.61 7.76 -8.20
N ALA A 320 11.62 7.57 -9.05
CA ALA A 320 12.99 7.99 -8.75
C ALA A 320 13.13 9.51 -8.60
N ASN A 321 12.32 10.31 -9.30
CA ASN A 321 12.27 11.75 -9.12
C ASN A 321 11.62 12.13 -7.77
N VAL A 322 10.60 11.41 -7.31
CA VAL A 322 10.03 11.60 -5.96
C VAL A 322 11.11 11.43 -4.90
N GLU A 323 11.87 10.33 -4.98
CA GLU A 323 12.97 10.04 -4.06
C GLU A 323 14.03 11.15 -4.01
N ARG A 324 14.36 11.74 -5.17
CA ARG A 324 15.37 12.81 -5.27
C ARG A 324 14.87 14.19 -4.86
N SER A 325 13.57 14.46 -5.04
CA SER A 325 13.00 15.81 -4.93
C SER A 325 12.51 16.17 -3.52
N GLY A 326 12.54 15.22 -2.59
CA GLY A 326 12.27 15.46 -1.17
C GLY A 326 10.85 15.95 -0.87
N THR A 327 10.71 16.83 0.13
CA THR A 327 9.42 17.23 0.74
C THR A 327 8.46 17.95 -0.20
N GLN A 328 8.96 18.66 -1.22
CA GLN A 328 8.11 19.39 -2.17
C GLN A 328 7.20 18.44 -2.93
N PHE A 329 7.71 17.28 -3.32
CA PHE A 329 6.95 16.29 -4.08
C PHE A 329 5.93 15.55 -3.21
N LYS A 330 6.28 15.27 -1.93
CA LYS A 330 5.33 14.67 -0.97
C LYS A 330 4.05 15.49 -0.85
N SER A 331 4.16 16.82 -0.72
CA SER A 331 2.99 17.70 -0.62
C SER A 331 2.06 17.64 -1.84
N LEU A 332 2.61 17.33 -3.02
CA LEU A 332 1.83 17.20 -4.25
C LEU A 332 1.01 15.89 -4.28
N LEU A 333 1.52 14.82 -3.64
CA LEU A 333 0.81 13.55 -3.49
C LEU A 333 -0.31 13.60 -2.45
N GLU A 334 -0.21 14.49 -1.48
CA GLU A 334 -1.26 14.69 -0.48
C GLU A 334 -2.51 15.38 -1.04
N ASN A 335 -2.37 16.17 -2.11
CA ASN A 335 -3.50 16.88 -2.71
C ASN A 335 -4.64 15.93 -3.14
N PRO A 336 -4.43 14.92 -3.99
CA PRO A 336 -5.50 13.98 -4.35
C PRO A 336 -6.05 13.19 -3.15
N ARG A 337 -5.21 12.81 -2.18
CA ARG A 337 -5.65 12.10 -0.97
C ARG A 337 -6.58 12.95 -0.11
N SER A 338 -6.23 14.21 0.09
CA SER A 338 -7.01 15.16 0.91
C SER A 338 -8.44 15.40 0.38
N VAL A 339 -8.64 15.28 -0.93
CA VAL A 339 -9.96 15.44 -1.56
C VAL A 339 -10.91 14.29 -1.22
N LEU A 340 -10.40 13.07 -1.07
CA LEU A 340 -11.16 11.93 -0.57
C LEU A 340 -11.26 11.96 0.96
N GLY A 341 -10.15 12.27 1.63
CA GLY A 341 -10.09 12.54 3.06
C GLY A 341 -10.46 11.37 3.98
N ASN A 342 -10.34 11.65 5.28
CA ASN A 342 -10.65 10.73 6.37
C ASN A 342 -12.17 10.63 6.63
N ILE A 343 -12.56 9.82 7.61
CA ILE A 343 -13.89 9.89 8.21
C ILE A 343 -13.89 11.06 9.19
N ASP A 344 -14.53 12.16 8.83
CA ASP A 344 -14.73 13.29 9.74
C ASP A 344 -15.76 12.90 10.81
N VAL A 345 -15.44 13.12 12.08
CA VAL A 345 -16.36 12.96 13.21
C VAL A 345 -16.86 14.34 13.62
N LEU A 346 -18.15 14.58 13.42
CA LEU A 346 -18.82 15.81 13.84
C LEU A 346 -19.76 15.53 15.01
N MET A 347 -19.91 16.48 15.92
CA MET A 347 -20.88 16.41 17.01
C MET A 347 -21.75 17.67 17.01
N GLN A 348 -23.03 17.50 17.33
CA GLN A 348 -23.96 18.61 17.45
C GLN A 348 -23.75 19.34 18.78
N ASN A 349 -23.52 20.64 18.73
CA ASN A 349 -23.40 21.48 19.92
C ASN A 349 -24.79 21.81 20.52
N LYS A 350 -24.81 22.51 21.66
CA LYS A 350 -26.05 22.90 22.36
C LYS A 350 -26.96 23.84 21.55
N ASN A 351 -26.43 24.52 20.53
CA ASN A 351 -27.17 25.41 19.64
C ASN A 351 -27.72 24.67 18.41
N GLY A 352 -27.43 23.37 18.25
CA GLY A 352 -27.84 22.57 17.10
C GLY A 352 -26.87 22.60 15.92
N GLU A 353 -25.70 23.23 16.06
CA GLU A 353 -24.69 23.32 14.99
C GLU A 353 -23.74 22.12 15.01
N TRP A 354 -23.28 21.68 13.84
CA TRP A 354 -22.33 20.58 13.71
C TRP A 354 -20.90 21.10 13.74
N GLU A 355 -20.10 20.62 14.70
CA GLU A 355 -18.69 20.95 14.82
C GLU A 355 -17.84 19.68 14.65
N LYS A 356 -16.73 19.76 13.90
CA LYS A 356 -15.79 18.65 13.77
C LYS A 356 -15.01 18.49 15.09
N VAL A 357 -15.09 17.30 15.68
CA VAL A 357 -14.43 16.96 16.95
C VAL A 357 -13.24 16.02 16.78
N GLY A 358 -13.12 15.40 15.61
CA GLY A 358 -11.98 14.56 15.26
C GLY A 358 -12.15 13.94 13.88
N GLU A 359 -11.27 12.99 13.58
CA GLU A 359 -11.31 12.19 12.37
C GLU A 359 -10.65 10.83 12.60
N VAL A 360 -10.98 9.86 11.77
CA VAL A 360 -10.32 8.55 11.70
C VAL A 360 -9.88 8.32 10.26
N GLY A 361 -8.60 8.00 10.09
CA GLY A 361 -7.98 7.67 8.82
C GLY A 361 -7.43 6.25 8.80
N GLU A 362 -7.52 5.64 7.63
CA GLU A 362 -6.94 4.36 7.22
C GLU A 362 -6.65 4.49 5.72
N THR A 363 -5.59 3.86 5.21
CA THR A 363 -5.24 3.80 3.79
C THR A 363 -5.53 2.43 3.18
N GLY A 364 -5.42 1.38 3.98
CA GLY A 364 -5.52 0.01 3.55
C GLY A 364 -6.96 -0.49 3.36
N PRO A 365 -7.20 -1.37 2.36
CA PRO A 365 -8.49 -1.97 2.12
C PRO A 365 -8.60 -3.42 2.61
N ILE A 366 -7.64 -4.01 3.32
CA ILE A 366 -7.63 -5.44 3.66
C ILE A 366 -8.03 -5.68 5.12
N ALA A 367 -7.44 -4.95 6.06
CA ALA A 367 -7.63 -5.15 7.50
C ALA A 367 -8.46 -4.01 8.09
N THR A 368 -9.39 -4.35 8.99
CA THR A 368 -10.22 -3.35 9.67
C THR A 368 -9.46 -2.77 10.85
N GLU A 369 -9.10 -1.50 10.75
CA GLU A 369 -8.48 -0.75 11.82
C GLU A 369 -9.53 -0.20 12.79
N ILE A 370 -9.21 -0.15 14.08
CA ILE A 370 -10.14 0.29 15.14
C ILE A 370 -9.53 1.36 16.04
N LYS A 371 -10.07 2.57 15.94
CA LYS A 371 -9.57 3.76 16.66
C LYS A 371 -10.61 4.38 17.56
N ILE A 372 -10.16 5.15 18.53
CA ILE A 372 -11.03 5.98 19.39
C ILE A 372 -10.84 7.47 19.10
N VAL A 373 -11.96 8.19 19.03
CA VAL A 373 -12.00 9.65 18.91
C VAL A 373 -12.56 10.23 20.21
N PRO A 374 -11.72 10.84 21.07
CA PRO A 374 -12.17 11.51 22.28
C PRO A 374 -13.14 12.64 21.97
N LEU A 375 -14.25 12.72 22.70
CA LEU A 375 -15.24 13.78 22.53
C LEU A 375 -14.93 15.01 23.37
N ASN A 376 -15.20 16.19 22.81
CA ASN A 376 -15.05 17.44 23.51
C ASN A 376 -16.08 17.56 24.64
N LYS A 377 -15.60 17.52 25.88
CA LYS A 377 -16.41 17.57 27.13
C LYS A 377 -17.29 18.80 27.26
N ASN A 378 -16.98 19.88 26.54
CA ASN A 378 -17.77 21.12 26.59
C ASN A 378 -19.07 21.03 25.77
N MET A 379 -19.17 20.05 24.88
CA MET A 379 -20.28 19.93 23.93
C MET A 379 -21.42 19.04 24.44
N TYR A 380 -21.19 18.25 25.48
CA TYR A 380 -22.22 17.44 26.15
C TYR A 380 -22.23 17.71 27.65
N GLN A 381 -23.24 17.21 28.35
CA GLN A 381 -23.33 17.25 29.81
C GLN A 381 -23.53 15.82 30.30
N ALA A 382 -22.66 15.31 31.16
CA ALA A 382 -22.81 13.97 31.73
C ALA A 382 -24.07 13.91 32.61
N SER A 383 -25.04 13.09 32.25
CA SER A 383 -26.24 12.80 33.03
C SER A 383 -26.84 11.48 32.55
N GLU A 384 -27.65 10.80 33.36
CA GLU A 384 -28.22 9.49 33.03
C GLU A 384 -29.05 9.47 31.72
N ASN A 385 -29.63 10.61 31.35
CA ASN A 385 -30.48 10.78 30.16
C ASN A 385 -29.85 11.66 29.08
N SER A 386 -28.54 11.90 29.14
CA SER A 386 -27.86 12.71 28.14
C SER A 386 -27.66 11.92 26.85
N SER A 387 -27.82 12.60 25.70
CA SER A 387 -27.45 12.03 24.41
C SER A 387 -26.40 12.87 23.68
N ALA A 388 -25.56 12.20 22.90
CA ALA A 388 -24.67 12.80 21.93
C ALA A 388 -25.20 12.51 20.53
N LYS A 389 -25.42 13.57 19.76
CA LYS A 389 -25.70 13.45 18.33
C LYS A 389 -24.40 13.61 17.56
N VAL A 390 -24.03 12.57 16.86
CA VAL A 390 -22.78 12.44 16.12
C VAL A 390 -23.11 12.28 14.64
N LYS A 391 -22.26 12.83 13.79
CA LYS A 391 -22.31 12.67 12.35
C LYS A 391 -20.95 12.28 11.82
N LEU A 392 -20.89 11.14 11.16
CA LEU A 392 -19.74 10.77 10.34
C LEU A 392 -19.94 11.38 8.96
N LYS A 393 -18.91 12.02 8.42
CA LYS A 393 -18.90 12.56 7.06
C LYS A 393 -17.67 12.06 6.32
N MET A 394 -17.88 11.43 5.18
CA MET A 394 -16.81 10.73 4.47
C MET A 394 -17.06 10.69 2.95
N ALA A 395 -16.07 10.29 2.16
CA ALA A 395 -16.27 10.07 0.73
C ALA A 395 -17.18 8.86 0.49
N LYS A 396 -18.17 9.04 -0.37
CA LYS A 396 -19.19 8.04 -0.67
C LYS A 396 -18.57 6.84 -1.37
N GLY A 397 -18.80 5.66 -0.81
CA GLY A 397 -18.28 4.39 -1.31
C GLY A 397 -16.77 4.18 -1.12
N LEU A 398 -16.11 5.01 -0.33
CA LEU A 398 -14.71 4.82 0.05
C LEU A 398 -14.55 3.97 1.32
N TRP A 399 -15.52 3.97 2.24
CA TRP A 399 -15.33 3.41 3.58
C TRP A 399 -16.23 2.21 3.84
N ARG A 400 -15.62 1.17 4.42
CA ARG A 400 -16.28 0.02 5.04
C ARG A 400 -16.21 0.20 6.54
N ILE A 401 -17.35 0.21 7.21
CA ILE A 401 -17.46 0.37 8.66
C ILE A 401 -18.05 -0.91 9.22
N ASP A 402 -17.43 -1.45 10.26
CA ASP A 402 -17.84 -2.71 10.91
C ASP A 402 -18.40 -2.43 12.32
N TYR A 403 -17.93 -1.37 12.98
CA TYR A 403 -18.30 -1.14 14.37
C TYR A 403 -18.32 0.33 14.77
N LEU A 404 -19.34 0.71 15.53
CA LEU A 404 -19.48 2.00 16.19
C LEU A 404 -19.88 1.79 17.65
N ALA A 405 -19.16 2.41 18.58
CA ALA A 405 -19.52 2.42 19.99
C ALA A 405 -19.10 3.71 20.67
N ILE A 406 -19.70 3.98 21.83
CA ILE A 406 -19.20 4.98 22.78
C ILE A 406 -18.56 4.26 23.95
N ALA A 407 -17.42 4.75 24.42
CA ALA A 407 -16.70 4.17 25.55
C ALA A 407 -16.30 5.25 26.55
N ASP A 408 -16.15 4.85 27.81
CA ASP A 408 -15.60 5.71 28.85
C ASP A 408 -14.08 5.65 28.78
N ILE A 409 -13.44 6.82 28.62
CA ILE A 409 -11.99 6.96 28.47
C ILE A 409 -11.34 6.97 29.85
N GLY A 410 -10.33 6.12 30.02
CA GLY A 410 -9.46 6.03 31.17
C GLY A 410 -8.10 6.71 30.95
N ASN A 411 -7.04 6.07 31.44
CA ASN A 411 -5.69 6.62 31.34
C ASN A 411 -5.10 6.45 29.94
N GLU A 412 -4.20 7.36 29.58
CA GLU A 412 -3.24 7.15 28.50
C GLU A 412 -2.17 6.15 28.96
N VAL A 413 -1.79 5.22 28.10
CA VAL A 413 -0.86 4.12 28.43
C VAL A 413 0.24 4.00 27.38
N GLU A 414 1.41 3.56 27.83
CA GLU A 414 2.58 3.32 26.97
C GLU A 414 2.77 1.81 26.74
N PRO A 415 3.22 1.39 25.55
CA PRO A 415 3.40 -0.02 25.24
C PRO A 415 4.70 -0.60 25.80
N ILE A 416 4.66 -1.90 26.13
CA ILE A 416 5.86 -2.73 26.16
C ILE A 416 6.12 -3.20 24.73
N ILE A 417 7.29 -2.86 24.18
CA ILE A 417 7.71 -3.28 22.84
C ILE A 417 8.30 -4.69 22.92
N ILE A 418 7.79 -5.59 22.09
CA ILE A 418 8.20 -6.99 22.04
C ILE A 418 8.63 -7.31 20.60
N SER A 419 9.93 -7.49 20.42
CA SER A 419 10.50 -7.90 19.13
C SER A 419 10.31 -9.41 18.87
N PRO A 420 10.34 -9.84 17.60
CA PRO A 420 10.25 -11.27 17.28
C PRO A 420 11.44 -12.04 17.89
N SER A 421 11.15 -13.19 18.48
CA SER A 421 12.13 -14.08 19.13
C SER A 421 12.64 -15.20 18.21
N SER A 422 11.83 -15.65 17.26
CA SER A 422 12.17 -16.66 16.25
C SER A 422 11.29 -16.52 15.00
N ALA A 423 11.70 -17.10 13.88
CA ALA A 423 10.91 -17.11 12.65
C ALA A 423 10.93 -18.48 11.91
N THR A 424 9.85 -18.82 11.19
CA THR A 424 9.70 -20.08 10.45
C THR A 424 9.05 -19.84 9.07
N PRO A 425 9.45 -20.45 7.94
CA PRO A 425 10.58 -21.37 7.80
C PRO A 425 11.91 -20.63 7.98
N SER A 426 12.75 -21.19 8.85
CA SER A 426 14.19 -21.05 8.75
C SER A 426 14.62 -21.79 7.48
N SER A 427 14.30 -21.28 6.29
CA SER A 427 14.81 -21.92 5.08
C SER A 427 16.35 -21.90 5.16
N PHE A 428 17.01 -22.98 4.72
CA PHE A 428 18.47 -23.14 4.73
C PHE A 428 19.24 -22.05 3.95
N TYR A 429 18.53 -21.12 3.30
CA TYR A 429 19.07 -20.11 2.40
C TYR A 429 18.87 -18.66 2.86
N ASN A 430 18.18 -18.39 3.99
CA ASN A 430 18.00 -17.02 4.47
C ASN A 430 18.78 -16.74 5.75
N SER A 431 19.58 -15.67 5.67
CA SER A 431 20.05 -14.86 6.79
C SER A 431 18.99 -14.74 7.88
N ASN A 432 19.42 -14.78 9.14
CA ASN A 432 18.58 -14.75 10.34
C ASN A 432 17.45 -13.70 10.23
N VAL A 433 16.21 -14.13 9.90
CA VAL A 433 15.04 -13.25 9.70
C VAL A 433 14.80 -12.34 10.90
N VAL A 434 15.03 -12.85 12.11
CA VAL A 434 14.91 -12.09 13.35
C VAL A 434 15.96 -10.98 13.41
N GLU A 435 17.21 -11.27 13.04
CA GLU A 435 18.28 -10.27 12.97
C GLU A 435 17.90 -9.15 11.98
N SER A 436 17.35 -9.51 10.82
CA SER A 436 16.89 -8.54 9.82
C SER A 436 15.78 -7.61 10.29
N LEU A 437 14.99 -8.01 11.30
CA LEU A 437 13.86 -7.24 11.84
C LEU A 437 14.18 -6.48 13.14
N ILE A 438 15.32 -6.77 13.77
CA ILE A 438 15.75 -6.14 15.02
C ILE A 438 16.93 -5.19 14.79
N ASN A 439 17.81 -5.50 13.84
CA ASN A 439 18.97 -4.69 13.55
C ASN A 439 18.58 -3.48 12.68
N PRO A 440 18.80 -2.24 13.15
CA PRO A 440 18.37 -1.03 12.43
C PRO A 440 19.08 -0.84 11.07
N ASP A 441 20.25 -1.45 10.89
CA ASP A 441 21.03 -1.39 9.65
C ASP A 441 20.65 -2.50 8.66
N SER A 442 19.73 -3.39 9.03
CA SER A 442 19.26 -4.51 8.21
C SER A 442 17.80 -4.34 7.81
N VAL A 443 17.38 -5.13 6.80
CA VAL A 443 15.99 -5.21 6.36
C VAL A 443 15.66 -6.65 5.99
N LEU A 444 14.42 -7.05 6.23
CA LEU A 444 13.83 -8.26 5.66
C LEU A 444 13.23 -7.90 4.29
N ILE A 445 13.72 -8.57 3.24
CA ILE A 445 13.16 -8.44 1.89
C ILE A 445 12.27 -9.65 1.62
N THR A 446 11.04 -9.41 1.19
CA THR A 446 10.12 -10.48 0.78
C THR A 446 9.68 -10.28 -0.68
N TYR A 447 9.44 -11.41 -1.34
CA TYR A 447 8.95 -11.49 -2.72
C TYR A 447 7.56 -12.13 -2.76
N PRO A 448 6.81 -11.98 -3.88
CA PRO A 448 5.51 -12.59 -4.04
C PRO A 448 5.51 -14.08 -3.69
N GLY A 449 4.60 -14.50 -2.81
CA GLY A 449 4.47 -15.86 -2.30
C GLY A 449 5.38 -16.21 -1.12
N ASN A 450 6.23 -15.29 -0.63
CA ASN A 450 6.97 -15.51 0.60
C ASN A 450 6.04 -15.47 1.83
N GLU A 451 6.34 -16.31 2.80
CA GLU A 451 5.58 -16.46 4.04
C GLU A 451 6.53 -16.73 5.21
N TYR A 452 6.29 -16.06 6.33
CA TYR A 452 7.05 -16.24 7.56
C TYR A 452 6.12 -16.23 8.79
N PHE A 453 6.32 -17.18 9.70
CA PHE A 453 5.76 -17.16 11.05
C PHE A 453 6.74 -16.47 11.98
N LEU A 454 6.44 -15.25 12.40
CA LEU A 454 7.16 -14.48 13.41
C LEU A 454 6.63 -14.86 14.80
N ASN A 455 7.51 -15.30 15.69
CA ASN A 455 7.14 -15.77 17.03
C ASN A 455 7.61 -14.80 18.11
N TYR A 456 6.77 -14.55 19.10
CA TYR A 456 6.98 -13.59 20.18
C TYR A 456 6.79 -14.26 21.53
N ILE A 457 7.46 -13.72 22.55
CA ILE A 457 7.30 -14.14 23.94
C ILE A 457 6.62 -12.99 24.70
N LEU A 458 5.34 -13.16 25.01
CA LEU A 458 4.54 -12.18 25.74
C LEU A 458 4.91 -12.13 27.24
N PRO A 459 4.54 -11.04 27.96
CA PRO A 459 4.66 -10.96 29.42
C PRO A 459 4.00 -12.15 30.15
N GLU A 460 4.43 -12.45 31.37
CA GLU A 460 3.87 -13.56 32.16
C GLU A 460 2.36 -13.45 32.36
N ASP A 461 1.86 -12.22 32.52
CA ASP A 461 0.47 -11.86 32.70
C ASP A 461 -0.18 -11.35 31.39
N TYR A 462 0.19 -11.96 30.25
CA TYR A 462 -0.26 -11.60 28.90
C TYR A 462 -1.78 -11.36 28.74
N ASN A 463 -2.62 -11.97 29.58
CA ASN A 463 -4.07 -11.76 29.58
C ASN A 463 -4.49 -10.32 29.91
N ASN A 464 -3.62 -9.54 30.56
CA ASN A 464 -3.84 -8.15 30.98
C ASN A 464 -3.45 -7.12 29.90
N TYR A 465 -3.09 -7.58 28.71
CA TYR A 465 -2.63 -6.72 27.63
C TYR A 465 -3.61 -6.72 26.45
N GLU A 466 -3.72 -5.57 25.79
CA GLU A 466 -4.18 -5.42 24.42
C GLU A 466 -2.94 -5.44 23.52
N LEU A 467 -3.02 -6.12 22.37
CA LEU A 467 -1.89 -6.24 21.45
C LEU A 467 -2.14 -5.41 20.20
N PHE A 468 -1.08 -4.72 19.76
CA PHE A 468 -1.00 -4.05 18.47
C PHE A 468 0.25 -4.54 17.75
N LEU A 469 0.23 -4.51 16.42
CA LEU A 469 1.41 -4.74 15.58
C LEU A 469 1.97 -3.38 15.16
N GLU A 470 3.22 -3.10 15.49
CA GLU A 470 3.99 -1.99 14.93
C GLU A 470 4.87 -2.56 13.80
N SER A 471 4.51 -2.24 12.55
CA SER A 471 5.32 -2.59 11.39
C SER A 471 5.96 -1.34 10.79
N GLN A 472 7.19 -1.46 10.27
CA GLN A 472 7.88 -0.36 9.60
C GLN A 472 8.53 -0.87 8.32
N GLY A 473 8.34 -0.14 7.24
CA GLY A 473 8.92 -0.51 5.95
C GLY A 473 8.31 0.26 4.80
N TYR A 474 8.63 -0.21 3.61
CA TYR A 474 8.03 0.25 2.37
C TYR A 474 7.93 -0.92 1.40
N TYR A 475 7.12 -0.77 0.36
CA TYR A 475 7.03 -1.74 -0.71
C TYR A 475 7.19 -1.08 -2.07
N LEU A 476 7.64 -1.87 -3.05
CA LEU A 476 7.81 -1.43 -4.42
C LEU A 476 6.87 -2.24 -5.30
N GLU A 477 5.82 -1.59 -5.81
CA GLU A 477 4.85 -2.20 -6.73
C GLU A 477 5.50 -2.54 -8.07
N TRP A 478 5.23 -3.73 -8.60
CA TRP A 478 5.76 -4.14 -9.89
C TRP A 478 4.84 -3.69 -11.03
N MET A 479 5.41 -2.96 -11.99
CA MET A 479 4.68 -2.55 -13.18
C MET A 479 4.26 -3.76 -14.02
N ARG A 480 2.99 -3.75 -14.44
CA ARG A 480 2.36 -4.84 -15.22
C ARG A 480 2.25 -4.43 -16.68
N ASN A 481 2.37 -5.39 -17.60
CA ASN A 481 2.38 -5.08 -19.04
C ASN A 481 1.02 -4.52 -19.50
N GLU A 482 -0.06 -5.00 -18.89
CA GLU A 482 -1.43 -4.58 -19.14
C GLU A 482 -1.65 -3.10 -18.83
N TRP A 483 -0.90 -2.54 -17.87
CA TRP A 483 -0.99 -1.14 -17.47
C TRP A 483 -0.36 -0.19 -18.47
N LEU A 484 0.63 -0.65 -19.25
CA LEU A 484 1.37 0.19 -20.19
C LEU A 484 0.50 0.72 -21.34
N GLY A 485 -0.57 0.00 -21.68
CA GLY A 485 -1.52 0.41 -22.73
C GLY A 485 -2.37 1.63 -22.37
N GLU A 486 -2.37 2.03 -21.09
CA GLU A 486 -3.17 3.16 -20.59
C GLU A 486 -2.33 4.41 -20.28
N GLU A 487 -1.05 4.44 -20.65
CA GLU A 487 -0.16 5.57 -20.39
C GLU A 487 -0.80 6.91 -20.81
N ASN A 488 -0.92 7.83 -19.86
CA ASN A 488 -1.57 9.12 -20.04
C ASN A 488 -1.02 10.17 -19.04
N PRO A 489 0.09 10.84 -19.38
CA PRO A 489 0.71 11.86 -18.52
C PRO A 489 -0.23 13.02 -18.18
N ASP A 490 -1.16 13.39 -19.07
CA ASP A 490 -2.13 14.46 -18.83
C ASP A 490 -3.09 14.11 -17.69
N LYS A 491 -3.46 12.83 -17.57
CA LYS A 491 -4.29 12.36 -16.45
C LYS A 491 -3.53 12.36 -15.12
N VAL A 492 -2.24 12.04 -15.12
CA VAL A 492 -1.38 12.19 -13.94
C VAL A 492 -1.29 13.67 -13.54
N PHE A 493 -1.07 14.57 -14.49
CA PHE A 493 -1.06 16.00 -14.24
C PHE A 493 -2.40 16.49 -13.68
N GLN A 494 -3.52 16.04 -14.26
CA GLN A 494 -4.85 16.37 -13.76
C GLN A 494 -5.06 15.89 -12.32
N MET A 495 -4.64 14.67 -11.98
CA MET A 495 -4.73 14.15 -10.62
C MET A 495 -3.98 15.02 -9.61
N LEU A 496 -2.74 15.44 -9.94
CA LEU A 496 -1.89 16.19 -9.03
C LEU A 496 -2.32 17.65 -8.86
N PHE A 497 -2.79 18.30 -9.93
CA PHE A 497 -3.05 19.74 -9.97
C PHE A 497 -4.54 20.14 -10.04
N ASN A 498 -5.43 19.20 -10.37
CA ASN A 498 -6.88 19.40 -10.39
C ASN A 498 -7.63 18.11 -9.96
N PRO A 499 -7.39 17.62 -8.73
CA PRO A 499 -7.94 16.34 -8.26
C PRO A 499 -9.47 16.31 -8.25
N GLN A 500 -10.14 17.44 -8.00
CA GLN A 500 -11.61 17.50 -8.00
C GLN A 500 -12.19 17.18 -9.39
N GLN A 501 -11.57 17.68 -10.47
CA GLN A 501 -12.01 17.32 -11.81
C GLN A 501 -11.57 15.90 -12.18
N TYR A 502 -10.38 15.47 -11.76
CA TYR A 502 -9.90 14.10 -11.97
C TYR A 502 -10.89 13.06 -11.44
N TYR A 503 -11.38 13.22 -10.21
CA TYR A 503 -12.35 12.29 -9.61
C TYR A 503 -13.72 12.28 -10.29
N LYS A 504 -14.12 13.37 -10.96
CA LYS A 504 -15.32 13.41 -11.81
C LYS A 504 -15.10 12.64 -13.10
N ASP A 505 -13.98 12.89 -13.76
CA ASP A 505 -13.65 12.25 -15.04
C ASP A 505 -13.44 10.74 -14.89
N LEU A 506 -12.92 10.30 -13.75
CA LEU A 506 -12.61 8.90 -13.49
C LEU A 506 -13.81 8.10 -12.97
N ALA A 507 -14.83 8.75 -12.40
CA ALA A 507 -15.99 8.07 -11.83
C ALA A 507 -16.65 7.06 -12.80
N PRO A 508 -16.94 7.41 -14.08
CA PRO A 508 -17.53 6.44 -15.01
C PRO A 508 -16.64 5.23 -15.31
N GLN A 509 -15.31 5.37 -15.19
CA GLN A 509 -14.38 4.25 -15.37
C GLN A 509 -14.39 3.33 -14.14
N PHE A 510 -14.38 3.90 -12.93
CA PHE A 510 -14.48 3.12 -11.70
C PHE A 510 -15.79 2.34 -11.63
N LYS A 511 -16.93 2.98 -11.96
CA LYS A 511 -18.26 2.34 -11.92
C LYS A 511 -18.39 1.11 -12.81
N LYS A 512 -17.61 0.99 -13.89
CA LYS A 512 -17.60 -0.20 -14.75
C LYS A 512 -17.00 -1.42 -14.05
N ASN A 513 -16.16 -1.20 -13.05
CA ASN A 513 -15.40 -2.24 -12.35
C ASN A 513 -15.93 -2.51 -10.93
N GLU A 514 -16.55 -1.52 -10.29
CA GLU A 514 -16.90 -1.54 -8.87
C GLU A 514 -17.68 -2.80 -8.43
N ALA A 515 -18.67 -3.23 -9.22
CA ALA A 515 -19.54 -4.35 -8.85
C ALA A 515 -18.80 -5.71 -8.77
N GLU A 516 -17.75 -5.88 -9.57
CA GLU A 516 -16.98 -7.13 -9.68
C GLU A 516 -15.64 -7.02 -8.93
N MET A 517 -15.33 -5.85 -8.37
CA MET A 517 -14.00 -5.55 -7.87
C MET A 517 -13.63 -6.41 -6.66
N GLU A 518 -14.56 -6.61 -5.73
CA GLU A 518 -14.35 -7.46 -4.55
C GLU A 518 -14.10 -8.91 -4.94
N GLU A 519 -15.00 -9.50 -5.75
CA GLU A 519 -14.85 -10.90 -6.19
C GLU A 519 -13.54 -11.11 -6.94
N THR A 520 -13.19 -10.19 -7.84
CA THR A 520 -11.93 -10.23 -8.59
C THR A 520 -10.72 -10.13 -7.67
N PHE A 521 -10.74 -9.21 -6.71
CA PHE A 521 -9.64 -9.01 -5.77
C PHE A 521 -9.39 -10.23 -4.91
N TRP A 522 -10.42 -10.75 -4.24
CA TRP A 522 -10.27 -11.87 -3.33
C TRP A 522 -9.97 -13.19 -4.05
N SER A 523 -10.44 -13.36 -5.30
CA SER A 523 -10.08 -14.51 -6.14
C SER A 523 -8.69 -14.42 -6.77
N SER A 524 -8.06 -13.24 -6.78
CA SER A 524 -6.75 -13.01 -7.38
C SER A 524 -5.57 -13.25 -6.46
N LYS A 525 -5.77 -13.35 -5.13
CA LYS A 525 -4.66 -13.54 -4.19
C LYS A 525 -3.89 -14.83 -4.50
N TYR A 526 -2.55 -14.77 -4.44
CA TYR A 526 -1.64 -15.88 -4.80
C TYR A 526 -1.84 -17.16 -3.99
N VAL A 527 -2.58 -17.06 -2.90
CA VAL A 527 -2.81 -18.18 -2.00
C VAL A 527 -4.30 -18.22 -1.71
N LEU A 528 -4.91 -19.35 -2.03
CA LEU A 528 -6.25 -19.68 -1.58
C LEU A 528 -6.27 -19.62 -0.05
N PRO A 529 -7.31 -19.05 0.57
CA PRO A 529 -7.47 -19.07 2.03
C PRO A 529 -7.42 -20.49 2.60
#